data_AF-E9DUX6-F1
#
_entry.id   AF-E9DUX6-F1
#
_cell.length_a   1.000
_cell.length_b   1.000
_cell.length_c   1.000
_cell.angle_alpha   90.00
_cell.angle_beta   90.00
_cell.angle_gamma   90.00
#
_symmetry.space_group_name_H-M   'P 1'
#
loop_
_entity.id
_entity.type
_entity.pdbx_description
1 polymer ?
#
loop_
_entity_poly.entity_id
_entity_poly.type
_entity_poly.pdbx_seq_one_letter_code
_entity_poly.pdbx_strand_id
1 'polypeptide(L)'
;MDIEGPSSVTLTGSGSWFQWISIIRKYAVNLGIWDLIDPQQPTRTAINLPEKPKPSDVKPEAVTITDLNDAQFKRLESLQNDYRVDLQTYQRQQKALLIVQQHIIKTVGSYYDMIATEDSVLRQLQLLQGRLKPTVWEFEKRS
;
A
#
# COMPACT_ATOMS: atom_id res chain seq x y z
N MET A 1 4.64 3.66 27.81
CA MET A 1 4.58 5.02 27.25
C MET A 1 3.37 5.02 26.34
N ASP A 2 2.21 5.35 26.90
CA ASP A 2 0.96 5.41 26.17
C ASP A 2 1.00 6.66 25.29
N ILE A 3 1.28 6.45 24.01
CA ILE A 3 1.05 7.49 23.02
C ILE A 3 -0.46 7.55 22.89
N GLU A 4 -1.08 8.58 23.49
CA GLU A 4 -2.45 8.96 23.16
C GLU A 4 -2.56 9.04 21.63
N GLY A 5 -3.26 8.08 21.04
CA GLY A 5 -3.41 7.99 19.59
C GLY A 5 -4.07 9.27 19.06
N PRO A 6 -3.74 9.72 17.84
CA PRO A 6 -4.41 10.87 17.26
C PRO A 6 -5.91 10.57 17.23
N SER A 7 -6.69 11.40 17.95
CA SER A 7 -8.17 11.45 17.95
C SER A 7 -8.80 10.51 16.91
N SER A 8 -9.20 9.31 17.34
CA SER A 8 -9.70 8.28 16.43
C SER A 8 -11.06 8.70 15.88
N VAL A 9 -11.06 9.35 14.72
CA VAL A 9 -12.28 9.69 14.00
C VAL A 9 -12.87 8.40 13.45
N THR A 10 -14.10 8.10 13.85
CA THR A 10 -14.88 7.00 13.24
C THR A 10 -15.65 7.57 12.06
N LEU A 11 -15.66 6.82 10.96
CA LEU A 11 -16.43 7.13 9.77
C LEU A 11 -17.92 6.87 10.05
N THR A 12 -18.66 7.92 10.38
CA THR A 12 -20.10 7.85 10.68
C THR A 12 -20.96 8.30 9.51
N GLY A 13 -20.35 8.97 8.53
CA GLY A 13 -21.01 9.41 7.30
C GLY A 13 -20.20 10.47 6.57
N SER A 14 -20.83 11.12 5.58
CA SER A 14 -20.16 12.07 4.69
C SER A 14 -19.51 13.27 5.41
N GLY A 15 -20.08 13.71 6.53
CA GLY A 15 -19.50 14.81 7.35
C GLY A 15 -18.15 14.45 8.00
N SER A 16 -17.93 13.17 8.30
CA SER A 16 -16.66 12.67 8.87
C SER A 16 -15.63 12.26 7.81
N TRP A 17 -16.04 12.18 6.54
CA TRP A 17 -15.23 11.63 5.45
C TRP A 17 -13.88 12.33 5.30
N PHE A 18 -13.87 13.66 5.17
CA PHE A 18 -12.65 14.42 4.91
C PHE A 18 -11.63 14.34 6.05
N GLN A 19 -12.10 14.34 7.29
CA GLN A 19 -11.24 14.19 8.45
C GLN A 19 -10.69 12.75 8.54
N TRP A 20 -11.55 11.76 8.32
CA TRP A 20 -11.19 10.34 8.35
C TRP A 20 -10.13 9.99 7.28
N ILE A 21 -10.35 10.37 6.02
CA ILE A 21 -9.39 10.08 4.94
C ILE A 21 -8.08 10.86 5.11
N SER A 22 -8.12 12.05 5.72
CA SER A 22 -6.91 12.83 6.04
C SER A 22 -6.02 12.12 7.06
N ILE A 23 -6.61 11.47 8.07
CA ILE A 23 -5.87 10.66 9.04
C ILE A 23 -5.20 9.48 8.34
N ILE A 24 -5.96 8.71 7.54
CA ILE A 24 -5.43 7.59 6.75
C ILE A 24 -4.29 8.04 5.84
N ARG A 25 -4.46 9.18 5.15
CA ARG A 25 -3.42 9.76 4.31
C ARG A 25 -2.15 10.06 5.10
N LYS A 26 -2.25 10.69 6.27
CA LYS A 26 -1.08 10.98 7.11
C LYS A 26 -0.35 9.70 7.54
N TYR A 27 -1.09 8.68 7.97
CA TYR A 27 -0.51 7.37 8.31
C TYR A 27 0.20 6.74 7.11
N ALA A 28 -0.46 6.70 5.96
CA ALA A 28 0.07 6.09 4.75
C ALA A 28 1.27 6.84 4.16
N VAL A 29 1.29 8.18 4.24
CA VAL A 29 2.45 9.00 3.87
C VAL A 29 3.63 8.71 4.78
N ASN A 30 3.42 8.65 6.10
CA ASN A 30 4.48 8.30 7.07
C ASN A 30 5.05 6.89 6.85
N LEU A 31 4.21 5.97 6.36
CA LEU A 31 4.62 4.61 6.00
C LEU A 31 5.17 4.49 4.56
N GLY A 32 5.13 5.57 3.76
CA GLY A 32 5.62 5.59 2.39
C GLY A 32 4.79 4.79 1.39
N ILE A 33 3.48 4.60 1.66
CA ILE A 33 2.58 3.77 0.84
C ILE A 33 1.37 4.51 0.28
N TRP A 34 1.24 5.83 0.49
CA TRP A 34 0.07 6.59 0.02
C TRP A 34 -0.19 6.40 -1.47
N ASP A 35 0.86 6.44 -2.30
CA ASP A 35 0.76 6.25 -3.75
C ASP A 35 0.18 4.88 -4.15
N LEU A 36 0.26 3.86 -3.27
CA LEU A 36 -0.29 2.52 -3.52
C LEU A 36 -1.78 2.44 -3.24
N ILE A 37 -2.30 3.34 -2.39
CA ILE A 37 -3.66 3.27 -1.85
C ILE A 37 -4.49 4.54 -2.12
N ASP A 38 -3.96 5.53 -2.83
CA ASP A 38 -4.67 6.76 -3.13
C ASP A 38 -5.91 6.47 -3.99
N PRO A 39 -7.13 6.62 -3.45
CA PRO A 39 -8.36 6.31 -4.19
C PRO A 39 -8.58 7.24 -5.38
N GLN A 40 -7.89 8.39 -5.45
CA GLN A 40 -7.97 9.34 -6.56
C GLN A 40 -6.98 9.03 -7.69
N GLN A 41 -5.93 8.26 -7.42
CA GLN A 41 -4.88 7.93 -8.38
C GLN A 41 -4.66 6.41 -8.44
N PRO A 42 -5.58 5.66 -9.07
CA PRO A 42 -5.56 4.20 -9.02
C PRO A 42 -4.40 3.56 -9.80
N THR A 43 -3.56 4.30 -10.51
CA THR A 43 -2.57 3.78 -11.46
C THR A 43 -1.40 3.01 -10.84
N ARG A 44 -1.20 3.04 -9.52
CA ARG A 44 -0.04 2.43 -8.82
C ARG A 44 -0.39 1.25 -7.91
N THR A 45 -1.47 0.52 -8.19
CA THR A 45 -2.09 -0.38 -7.21
C THR A 45 -1.28 -1.63 -6.82
N ALA A 46 -0.42 -2.14 -7.70
CA ALA A 46 0.15 -3.47 -7.52
C ALA A 46 1.61 -3.40 -7.04
N ILE A 47 1.85 -3.86 -5.80
CA ILE A 47 3.18 -4.28 -5.37
C ILE A 47 3.39 -5.74 -5.78
N ASN A 48 4.39 -5.99 -6.61
CA ASN A 48 4.71 -7.33 -7.07
C ASN A 48 5.88 -7.89 -6.28
N LEU A 49 5.84 -9.21 -6.02
CA LEU A 49 6.97 -9.92 -5.47
C LEU A 49 8.13 -9.82 -6.47
N PRO A 50 9.31 -9.28 -6.09
CA PRO A 50 10.45 -9.23 -6.99
C PRO A 50 10.87 -10.64 -7.40
N GLU A 51 11.34 -10.78 -8.64
CA GLU A 51 11.83 -12.05 -9.15
C GLU A 51 13.27 -12.29 -8.73
N LYS A 52 13.55 -13.49 -8.23
CA LYS A 52 14.92 -13.85 -7.81
C LYS A 52 15.82 -13.96 -9.05
N PRO A 53 16.95 -13.22 -9.10
CA PRO A 53 17.90 -13.32 -10.20
C PRO A 53 18.52 -14.71 -10.33
N LYS A 54 18.71 -15.15 -11.56
CA LYS A 54 19.25 -16.43 -11.97
C LYS A 54 20.50 -16.23 -12.85
N PRO A 55 21.37 -17.26 -12.97
CA PRO A 55 22.51 -17.21 -13.89
C PRO A 55 22.13 -16.84 -15.34
N SER A 56 20.95 -17.30 -15.79
CA SER A 56 20.37 -17.00 -17.11
C SER A 56 20.17 -15.50 -17.37
N ASP A 57 20.02 -14.68 -16.34
CA ASP A 57 19.79 -13.23 -16.47
C ASP A 57 21.07 -12.47 -16.87
N VAL A 58 22.23 -13.12 -16.72
CA VAL A 58 23.54 -12.58 -17.08
C VAL A 58 24.14 -13.32 -18.28
N LYS A 59 23.86 -14.62 -18.41
CA LYS A 59 24.29 -15.47 -19.52
C LYS A 59 23.15 -16.42 -19.88
N PRO A 60 22.44 -16.23 -21.02
CA PRO A 60 21.19 -16.94 -21.33
C PRO A 60 21.25 -18.47 -21.20
N GLU A 61 22.38 -19.06 -21.59
CA GLU A 61 22.62 -20.51 -21.55
C GLU A 61 23.16 -21.03 -20.20
N ALA A 62 23.42 -20.15 -19.23
CA ALA A 62 23.87 -20.56 -17.90
C ALA A 62 22.72 -21.14 -17.09
N VAL A 63 22.91 -22.37 -16.60
CA VAL A 63 21.95 -23.04 -15.72
C VAL A 63 22.37 -22.83 -14.26
N THR A 64 23.67 -22.74 -14.02
CA THR A 64 24.27 -22.67 -12.69
C THR A 64 25.33 -21.57 -12.60
N ILE A 65 25.76 -21.25 -11.38
CA ILE A 65 26.80 -20.24 -11.16
C ILE A 65 28.17 -20.65 -11.73
N THR A 66 28.42 -21.95 -11.93
CA THR A 66 29.69 -22.45 -12.48
C THR A 66 29.81 -22.20 -13.99
N ASP A 67 28.70 -21.89 -14.65
CA ASP A 67 28.68 -21.54 -16.06
C ASP A 67 29.11 -20.08 -16.31
N LEU A 68 29.34 -19.31 -15.25
CA LEU A 68 29.67 -17.89 -15.28
C LEU A 68 31.17 -17.65 -15.10
N ASN A 69 31.71 -16.67 -15.83
CA ASN A 69 33.04 -16.12 -15.54
C ASN A 69 32.98 -15.06 -14.42
N ASP A 70 34.14 -14.59 -13.96
CA ASP A 70 34.25 -13.63 -12.84
C ASP A 70 33.44 -12.34 -13.06
N ALA A 71 33.41 -11.81 -14.28
CA ALA A 71 32.67 -10.59 -14.59
C ALA A 71 31.15 -10.83 -14.55
N GLN A 72 30.70 -11.98 -15.07
CA GLN A 72 29.30 -12.39 -15.05
C GLN A 72 28.84 -12.72 -13.63
N PHE A 73 29.69 -13.38 -12.85
CA PHE A 73 29.42 -13.67 -11.44
C PHE A 73 29.24 -12.38 -10.63
N LYS A 74 30.14 -11.40 -10.78
CA LYS A 74 30.01 -10.07 -10.15
C LYS A 74 28.71 -9.35 -10.54
N ARG A 75 28.29 -9.47 -11.80
CA ARG A 75 27.02 -8.90 -12.26
C ARG A 75 25.83 -9.60 -11.62
N LEU A 76 25.85 -10.93 -11.51
CA LEU A 76 24.81 -11.69 -10.81
C LEU A 76 24.74 -11.33 -9.33
N GLU A 77 25.88 -11.16 -8.64
CA GLU A 77 25.91 -10.67 -7.26
C GLU A 77 25.27 -9.29 -7.11
N SER A 78 25.54 -8.36 -8.04
CA SER A 78 24.89 -7.04 -8.05
C SER A 78 23.38 -7.18 -8.16
N LEU A 79 22.89 -7.97 -9.11
CA LEU A 79 21.45 -8.21 -9.28
C LEU A 79 20.82 -8.83 -8.02
N GLN A 80 21.52 -9.78 -7.37
CA GLN A 80 21.04 -10.39 -6.13
C GLN A 80 21.00 -9.40 -4.96
N ASN A 81 21.93 -8.45 -4.91
CA ASN A 81 21.90 -7.36 -3.95
C ASN A 81 20.70 -6.43 -4.17
N ASP A 82 20.46 -6.04 -5.41
CA ASP A 82 19.30 -5.22 -5.79
C ASP A 82 17.98 -5.96 -5.43
N TYR A 83 17.88 -7.24 -5.81
CA TYR A 83 16.75 -8.10 -5.44
C TYR A 83 16.50 -8.14 -3.92
N ARG A 84 17.55 -8.20 -3.10
CA ARG A 84 17.41 -8.20 -1.65
C ARG A 84 16.82 -6.88 -1.13
N VAL A 85 17.25 -5.75 -1.70
CA VAL A 85 16.71 -4.41 -1.37
C VAL A 85 15.25 -4.30 -1.79
N ASP A 86 14.92 -4.78 -2.99
CA ASP A 86 13.55 -4.79 -3.51
C ASP A 86 12.64 -5.69 -2.68
N LEU A 87 13.11 -6.87 -2.29
CA LEU A 87 12.35 -7.80 -1.43
C LEU A 87 12.08 -7.18 -0.05
N GLN A 88 13.07 -6.49 0.52
CA GLN A 88 12.89 -5.78 1.78
C GLN A 88 11.85 -4.65 1.65
N THR A 89 11.89 -3.91 0.53
CA THR A 89 10.92 -2.85 0.24
C THR A 89 9.51 -3.43 0.08
N TYR A 90 9.36 -4.51 -0.68
CA TYR A 90 8.10 -5.24 -0.85
C TYR A 90 7.52 -5.69 0.50
N GLN A 91 8.33 -6.34 1.34
CA GLN A 91 7.92 -6.80 2.66
C GLN A 91 7.49 -5.65 3.58
N ARG A 92 8.21 -4.52 3.53
CA ARG A 92 7.86 -3.30 4.29
C ARG A 92 6.52 -2.73 3.82
N GLN A 93 6.30 -2.64 2.51
CA GLN A 93 5.05 -2.16 1.94
C GLN A 93 3.87 -3.06 2.30
N GLN A 94 4.02 -4.39 2.22
CA GLN A 94 3.00 -5.35 2.65
C GLN A 94 2.60 -5.16 4.12
N LYS A 95 3.59 -5.00 5.02
CA LYS A 95 3.32 -4.73 6.44
C LYS A 95 2.59 -3.38 6.64
N ALA A 96 3.01 -2.34 5.92
CA ALA A 96 2.36 -1.04 5.98
C ALA A 96 0.91 -1.08 5.49
N LEU A 97 0.63 -1.81 4.41
CA LEU A 97 -0.73 -2.03 3.91
C LEU A 97 -1.60 -2.71 4.96
N LEU A 98 -1.11 -3.75 5.63
CA LEU A 98 -1.82 -4.43 6.71
C LEU A 98 -2.13 -3.48 7.88
N ILE A 99 -1.17 -2.64 8.29
CA ILE A 99 -1.38 -1.64 9.35
C ILE A 99 -2.48 -0.66 8.97
N VAL A 100 -2.47 -0.15 7.73
CA VAL A 100 -3.50 0.77 7.25
C VAL A 100 -4.86 0.07 7.15
N GLN A 101 -4.90 -1.16 6.65
CA GLN A 101 -6.14 -1.94 6.57
C GLN A 101 -6.76 -2.16 7.96
N GLN A 102 -5.95 -2.53 8.94
CA GLN A 102 -6.41 -2.66 10.33
C GLN A 102 -6.96 -1.34 10.87
N HIS A 103 -6.33 -0.22 10.55
CA HIS A 103 -6.83 1.09 10.96
C HIS A 103 -8.17 1.41 10.29
N ILE A 104 -8.32 1.13 8.99
CA ILE A 104 -9.58 1.30 8.26
C ILE A 104 -10.67 0.46 8.92
N ILE A 105 -10.46 -0.84 9.10
CA ILE A 105 -11.43 -1.76 9.71
C ILE A 105 -11.86 -1.29 11.10
N LYS A 106 -10.92 -0.78 11.93
CA LYS A 106 -11.24 -0.26 13.27
C LYS A 106 -12.04 1.03 13.26
N THR A 107 -11.97 1.82 12.19
CA THR A 107 -12.51 3.19 12.14
C THR A 107 -13.63 3.37 11.12
N VAL A 108 -13.96 2.35 10.32
CA VAL A 108 -14.99 2.39 9.26
C VAL A 108 -16.43 2.34 9.82
N GLY A 109 -16.60 2.08 11.11
CA GLY A 109 -17.90 2.11 11.78
C GLY A 109 -18.91 1.13 11.17
N SER A 110 -20.13 1.61 10.93
CA SER A 110 -21.23 0.81 10.35
C SER A 110 -21.05 0.47 8.86
N TYR A 111 -20.00 0.95 8.21
CA TYR A 111 -19.72 0.68 6.79
C TYR A 111 -18.80 -0.52 6.58
N TYR A 112 -18.48 -1.28 7.63
CA TYR A 112 -17.61 -2.47 7.54
C TYR A 112 -18.11 -3.48 6.52
N ASP A 113 -19.42 -3.76 6.48
CA ASP A 113 -20.02 -4.74 5.56
C ASP A 113 -19.76 -4.40 4.08
N MET A 114 -19.52 -3.12 3.75
CA MET A 114 -19.21 -2.70 2.37
C MET A 114 -17.81 -3.12 1.91
N ILE A 115 -16.89 -3.31 2.85
CA ILE A 115 -15.48 -3.62 2.57
C ILE A 115 -15.07 -5.01 3.04
N ALA A 116 -15.97 -5.77 3.70
CA ALA A 116 -15.66 -7.02 4.37
C ALA A 116 -15.13 -8.12 3.43
N THR A 117 -15.52 -8.10 2.15
CA THR A 117 -15.10 -9.09 1.15
C THR A 117 -13.95 -8.60 0.27
N GLU A 118 -13.44 -7.40 0.50
CA GLU A 118 -12.42 -6.77 -0.33
C GLU A 118 -11.09 -6.72 0.44
N ASP A 119 -10.05 -7.36 -0.11
CA ASP A 119 -8.73 -7.43 0.52
C ASP A 119 -7.83 -6.25 0.12
N SER A 120 -8.09 -5.61 -1.02
CA SER A 120 -7.29 -4.49 -1.50
C SER A 120 -7.67 -3.20 -0.77
N VAL A 121 -6.72 -2.65 -0.02
CA VAL A 121 -6.88 -1.35 0.67
C VAL A 121 -7.33 -0.24 -0.31
N LEU A 122 -6.79 -0.20 -1.54
CA LEU A 122 -7.23 0.76 -2.54
C LEU A 122 -8.72 0.57 -2.86
N ARG A 123 -9.16 -0.66 -3.11
CA ARG A 123 -10.55 -0.96 -3.44
C ARG A 123 -11.49 -0.67 -2.27
N GLN A 124 -11.10 -1.02 -1.05
CA GLN A 124 -11.85 -0.65 0.16
C GLN A 124 -12.05 0.88 0.22
N LEU A 125 -10.99 1.67 0.01
CA LEU A 125 -11.06 3.12 -0.01
C LEU A 125 -11.91 3.67 -1.16
N GLN A 126 -11.88 3.05 -2.34
CA GLN A 126 -12.72 3.43 -3.48
C GLN A 126 -14.21 3.17 -3.21
N LEU A 127 -14.56 2.03 -2.62
CA LEU A 127 -15.94 1.69 -2.25
C LEU A 127 -16.49 2.71 -1.25
N LEU A 128 -15.72 3.01 -0.20
CA LEU A 128 -16.10 4.00 0.81
C LEU A 128 -16.18 5.41 0.20
N GLN A 129 -15.25 5.77 -0.68
CA GLN A 129 -15.27 7.05 -1.39
C GLN A 129 -16.52 7.21 -2.24
N GLY A 130 -16.90 6.20 -3.01
CA GLY A 130 -18.09 6.22 -3.86
C GLY A 130 -19.39 6.39 -3.08
N ARG A 131 -19.43 5.92 -1.82
CA ARG A 131 -20.62 6.02 -0.96
C ARG A 131 -20.65 7.29 -0.11
N LEU A 132 -19.50 7.76 0.37
CA LEU A 132 -19.42 8.69 1.50
C LEU A 132 -18.73 10.00 1.18
N LYS A 133 -17.99 10.11 0.07
CA LYS A 133 -17.42 11.40 -0.32
C LYS A 133 -18.58 12.33 -0.71
N PRO A 134 -18.87 13.39 0.07
CA PRO A 134 -19.91 14.32 -0.32
C PRO A 134 -19.49 15.03 -1.62
N THR A 135 -20.48 15.41 -2.41
CA THR A 135 -20.24 16.39 -3.48
C THR A 135 -19.96 17.75 -2.83
N VAL A 136 -19.11 18.57 -3.46
CA VAL A 136 -18.70 19.89 -2.91
C VAL A 136 -19.90 20.74 -2.48
N TRP A 137 -21.03 20.61 -3.20
CA TRP A 137 -22.30 21.29 -2.93
C TRP A 137 -23.01 20.85 -1.63
N GLU A 138 -22.84 19.61 -1.19
CA GLU A 138 -23.45 19.09 0.05
C GLU A 138 -22.69 19.54 1.30
N PHE A 139 -21.42 19.89 1.15
CA PHE A 139 -20.57 20.38 2.24
C PHE A 139 -20.83 21.87 2.53
N GLU A 140 -20.96 22.69 1.48
CA GLU A 140 -21.26 24.13 1.61
C GLU A 140 -22.63 24.40 2.23
N LYS A 141 -23.62 23.53 2.01
CA LYS A 141 -24.98 23.73 2.56
C LYS A 141 -25.10 23.42 4.07
N ARG A 142 -24.06 22.85 4.67
CA ARG A 142 -24.03 22.40 6.08
C ARG A 142 -23.03 23.16 6.95
N SER A 143 -22.31 24.13 6.39
CA SER A 143 -21.39 25.05 7.09
C SER A 143 -22.06 26.39 7.33
#